data_AF-A0A174X370-F1
#
_entry.id   AF-A0A174X370-F1
#
_cell.length_a   1.000
_cell.length_b   1.000
_cell.length_c   1.000
_cell.angle_alpha   90.00
_cell.angle_beta   90.00
_cell.angle_gamma   90.00
#
_symmetry.space_group_name_H-M   'P 1'
#
loop_
_entity.id
_entity.type
_entity.pdbx_description
1 polymer ?
#
loop_
_entity_poly.entity_id
_entity_poly.type
_entity_poly.pdbx_seq_one_letter_code
_entity_poly.pdbx_strand_id
1 'polypeptide(L)'
;MKRFEEFLISIFTGIGIGAVVCTVTMAAMGGMDATLKQVLVWVAASALFAVISQIMCMDFGNLLIRTVIHFCLCFTLAATVGTFLHYSSDWISSARVMLPAFIIIYVIIYVAIFLVRLAETKELNKKLKEPE
;
A
#
# COMPACT_ATOMS: atom_id res chain seq x y z
N MET A 1 19.02 9.72 5.16
CA MET A 1 18.12 8.71 4.54
C MET A 1 17.94 7.50 5.44
N LYS A 2 19.01 6.82 5.86
CA LYS A 2 18.94 5.64 6.76
C LYS A 2 18.08 5.79 8.03
N ARG A 3 18.25 6.88 8.79
CA ARG A 3 17.45 7.14 10.02
C ARG A 3 15.95 7.40 9.74
N PHE A 4 15.63 7.84 8.52
CA PHE A 4 14.24 8.08 8.10
C PHE A 4 13.58 6.78 7.63
N GLU A 5 14.31 5.92 6.92
CA GLU A 5 13.86 4.57 6.55
C GLU A 5 13.56 3.73 7.79
N GLU A 6 14.47 3.67 8.76
CA GLU A 6 14.29 2.96 10.03
C GLU A 6 13.05 3.47 10.80
N PHE A 7 12.81 4.78 10.77
CA PHE A 7 11.65 5.40 11.38
C PHE A 7 10.34 5.00 10.67
N LEU A 8 10.30 5.03 9.34
CA LEU A 8 9.14 4.59 8.57
C LEU A 8 8.83 3.12 8.78
N ILE A 9 9.85 2.25 8.78
CA ILE A 9 9.70 0.82 9.07
C ILE A 9 9.07 0.62 10.45
N SER A 10 9.53 1.36 11.46
CA SER A 10 8.99 1.30 12.81
C SER A 10 7.52 1.72 12.87
N ILE A 11 7.14 2.81 12.17
CA ILE A 11 5.74 3.26 12.08
C ILE A 11 4.86 2.19 11.44
N PHE A 12 5.23 1.68 10.26
CA PHE A 12 4.41 0.70 9.55
C PHE A 12 4.29 -0.63 10.31
N THR A 13 5.37 -1.05 10.99
CA THR A 13 5.34 -2.21 11.88
C THR A 13 4.37 -1.99 13.05
N GLY A 14 4.41 -0.80 13.67
CA GLY A 14 3.48 -0.42 14.73
C GLY A 14 2.02 -0.39 14.28
N ILE A 15 1.73 0.15 13.08
CA ILE A 15 0.38 0.14 12.49
C ILE A 15 -0.11 -1.30 12.27
N GLY A 16 0.75 -2.18 11.73
CA GLY A 16 0.41 -3.59 11.50
C GLY A 16 0.09 -4.33 12.79
N ILE A 17 0.94 -4.19 13.82
CA ILE A 17 0.71 -4.78 15.14
C ILE A 17 -0.57 -4.21 15.76
N GLY A 18 -0.75 -2.90 15.71
CA GLY A 18 -1.93 -2.22 16.25
C GLY A 18 -3.23 -2.68 15.60
N ALA A 19 -3.25 -2.91 14.29
CA ALA A 19 -4.41 -3.42 13.57
C ALA A 19 -4.80 -4.84 14.04
N VAL A 20 -3.82 -5.73 14.23
CA VAL A 20 -4.06 -7.08 14.75
C VAL A 20 -4.58 -7.03 16.20
N VAL A 21 -3.93 -6.26 17.07
CA VAL A 21 -4.35 -6.09 18.47
C VAL A 21 -5.77 -5.53 18.55
N CYS A 22 -6.08 -4.49 17.76
CA CYS A 22 -7.41 -3.90 17.68
C CYS A 22 -8.46 -4.95 17.29
N THR A 23 -8.19 -5.74 16.26
CA THR A 23 -9.09 -6.79 15.77
C THR A 23 -9.37 -7.84 16.85
N VAL A 24 -8.32 -8.32 17.54
CA VAL A 24 -8.45 -9.33 18.61
C VAL A 24 -9.24 -8.78 19.79
N THR A 25 -8.96 -7.54 20.21
CA THR A 25 -9.66 -6.91 21.33
C THR A 25 -11.13 -6.67 21.00
N MET A 26 -11.46 -6.23 19.78
CA MET A 26 -12.85 -6.11 19.31
C MET A 26 -13.58 -7.47 19.36
N ALA A 27 -12.93 -8.53 18.90
CA ALA A 27 -13.49 -9.89 18.97
C ALA A 27 -13.73 -10.36 20.41
N ALA A 28 -12.81 -10.06 21.32
CA ALA A 28 -12.89 -10.46 22.72
C ALA A 28 -13.94 -9.68 23.53
N MET A 29 -14.17 -8.40 23.21
CA MET A 29 -15.03 -7.51 23.98
C MET A 29 -16.45 -7.33 23.41
N GLY A 30 -16.63 -7.43 22.09
CA GLY A 30 -17.86 -7.03 21.40
C GLY A 30 -18.59 -8.13 20.62
N GLY A 31 -17.99 -9.32 20.47
CA GLY A 31 -18.51 -10.37 19.59
C GLY A 31 -18.32 -10.06 18.09
N MET A 32 -18.88 -10.90 17.21
CA MET A 32 -18.79 -10.73 15.74
C MET A 32 -19.87 -9.79 15.20
N ASP A 33 -19.63 -8.48 15.35
CA ASP A 33 -20.46 -7.45 14.73
C ASP A 33 -19.99 -7.11 13.29
N ALA A 34 -20.77 -6.27 12.59
CA ALA A 34 -20.47 -5.87 11.22
C ALA A 34 -19.13 -5.13 11.09
N THR A 35 -18.74 -4.38 12.12
CA THR A 35 -17.49 -3.61 12.16
C THR A 35 -16.29 -4.54 12.25
N LEU A 36 -16.32 -5.54 13.14
CA LEU A 36 -15.27 -6.53 13.27
C LEU A 36 -15.06 -7.31 11.97
N LYS A 37 -16.16 -7.69 11.28
CA LYS A 37 -16.06 -8.36 9.97
C LYS A 37 -15.31 -7.50 8.95
N GLN A 38 -15.59 -6.20 8.88
CA GLN A 38 -14.89 -5.29 7.97
C GLN A 38 -13.40 -5.18 8.31
N VAL A 39 -13.08 -4.95 9.58
CA VAL A 39 -11.68 -4.82 10.04
C VAL A 39 -10.90 -6.11 9.78
N LEU A 40 -11.47 -7.26 10.13
CA LEU A 40 -10.83 -8.57 9.94
C LEU A 40 -10.49 -8.83 8.46
N VAL A 41 -11.44 -8.57 7.55
CA VAL A 41 -11.23 -8.77 6.12
C VAL A 41 -10.15 -7.82 5.58
N TRP A 42 -10.13 -6.56 6.03
CA TRP A 42 -9.10 -5.62 5.62
C TRP A 42 -7.72 -5.91 6.20
N VAL A 43 -7.63 -6.46 7.41
CA VAL A 43 -6.37 -6.98 7.97
C VAL A 43 -5.85 -8.15 7.15
N ALA A 44 -6.72 -9.10 6.79
CA ALA A 44 -6.36 -10.21 5.91
C ALA A 44 -5.91 -9.72 4.52
N ALA A 45 -6.64 -8.76 3.93
CA ALA A 45 -6.28 -8.14 2.66
C ALA A 45 -4.93 -7.41 2.74
N SER A 46 -4.60 -6.79 3.88
CA SER A 46 -3.31 -6.12 4.11
C SER A 46 -2.12 -7.10 4.03
N ALA A 47 -2.27 -8.32 4.55
CA ALA A 47 -1.26 -9.35 4.38
C ALA A 47 -1.06 -9.74 2.89
N LEU A 48 -2.15 -9.85 2.13
CA LEU A 48 -2.08 -10.12 0.69
C LEU A 48 -1.46 -8.94 -0.07
N PHE A 49 -1.77 -7.69 0.28
CA PHE A 49 -1.12 -6.52 -0.30
C PHE A 49 0.39 -6.55 -0.07
N ALA A 50 0.86 -6.96 1.10
CA ALA A 50 2.29 -7.10 1.39
C ALA A 50 2.96 -8.16 0.52
N VAL A 51 2.28 -9.29 0.26
CA VAL A 51 2.77 -10.33 -0.67
C VAL A 51 2.82 -9.80 -2.11
N ILE A 52 1.75 -9.15 -2.57
CA ILE A 52 1.69 -8.55 -3.92
C ILE A 52 2.80 -7.50 -4.09
N SER A 53 3.11 -6.74 -3.04
CA SER A 53 4.16 -5.71 -3.06
C SER A 53 5.56 -6.25 -3.38
N GLN A 54 5.81 -7.55 -3.17
CA GLN A 54 7.08 -8.19 -3.54
C GLN A 54 7.38 -8.10 -5.05
N ILE A 55 6.35 -7.94 -5.89
CA ILE A 55 6.49 -7.76 -7.34
C ILE A 55 7.37 -6.55 -7.67
N MET A 56 7.34 -5.50 -6.83
CA MET A 56 8.17 -4.31 -7.02
C MET A 56 9.67 -4.57 -6.83
N CYS A 57 10.02 -5.66 -6.14
CA CYS A 57 11.40 -6.08 -5.88
C CYS A 57 11.89 -7.17 -6.85
N MET A 58 11.04 -7.69 -7.74
CA MET A 58 11.42 -8.75 -8.69
C MET A 58 12.22 -8.19 -9.87
N ASP A 59 13.17 -8.97 -10.40
CA ASP A 59 14.08 -8.55 -11.48
C ASP A 59 13.47 -8.66 -12.89
N PHE A 60 12.15 -8.79 -13.03
CA PHE A 60 11.50 -8.88 -14.34
C PHE A 60 10.92 -7.54 -14.80
N GLY A 61 11.06 -7.25 -16.09
CA GLY A 61 10.50 -6.07 -16.73
C GLY A 61 11.11 -4.76 -16.25
N ASN A 62 10.61 -3.64 -16.78
CA ASN A 62 10.95 -2.32 -16.28
C ASN A 62 10.04 -1.94 -15.09
N LEU A 63 10.36 -0.83 -14.41
CA LEU A 63 9.55 -0.34 -13.29
C LEU A 63 8.08 -0.14 -13.66
N LEU A 64 7.80 0.37 -14.87
CA LEU A 64 6.44 0.61 -15.34
C LEU A 64 5.63 -0.68 -15.43
N ILE A 65 6.20 -1.75 -16.00
CA ILE A 65 5.54 -3.06 -16.11
C ILE A 65 5.22 -3.61 -14.72
N ARG A 66 6.19 -3.57 -13.79
CA ARG A 66 5.99 -4.03 -12.41
C ARG A 66 4.89 -3.22 -11.71
N THR A 67 4.88 -1.90 -11.89
CA THR A 67 3.84 -1.02 -11.35
C THR A 67 2.46 -1.34 -11.92
N VAL A 68 2.33 -1.56 -13.24
CA VAL A 68 1.02 -1.89 -13.84
C VAL A 68 0.49 -3.21 -13.28
N ILE A 69 1.34 -4.22 -13.14
CA ILE A 69 0.94 -5.52 -12.58
C ILE A 69 0.58 -5.39 -11.10
N HIS A 70 1.41 -4.69 -10.32
CA HIS A 70 1.13 -4.40 -8.91
C HIS A 70 -0.19 -3.63 -8.74
N PHE A 71 -0.44 -2.62 -9.59
CA PHE A 71 -1.69 -1.87 -9.63
C PHE A 71 -2.88 -2.78 -9.89
N CYS A 72 -2.83 -3.58 -10.96
CA CYS A 72 -3.92 -4.46 -11.33
C CYS A 72 -4.24 -5.48 -10.22
N LEU A 73 -3.23 -6.09 -9.61
CA LEU A 73 -3.42 -7.07 -8.54
C LEU A 73 -4.00 -6.43 -7.27
N CYS A 74 -3.41 -5.33 -6.82
CA CYS A 74 -3.90 -4.62 -5.64
C CYS A 74 -5.32 -4.08 -5.85
N PHE A 75 -5.59 -3.50 -7.02
CA PHE A 75 -6.91 -2.97 -7.35
C PHE A 75 -7.97 -4.09 -7.41
N THR A 76 -7.63 -5.21 -8.05
CA THR A 76 -8.54 -6.36 -8.13
C THR A 76 -8.84 -6.91 -6.74
N LEU A 77 -7.84 -7.03 -5.88
CA LEU A 77 -8.03 -7.44 -4.49
C LEU A 77 -8.95 -6.47 -3.74
N ALA A 78 -8.72 -5.16 -3.85
CA ALA A 78 -9.51 -4.14 -3.18
C ALA A 78 -10.98 -4.16 -3.65
N ALA A 79 -11.22 -4.23 -4.96
CA ALA A 79 -12.57 -4.31 -5.54
C ALA A 79 -13.28 -5.60 -5.11
N THR A 80 -12.54 -6.72 -5.02
CA THR A 80 -13.08 -8.00 -4.55
C THR A 80 -13.48 -7.91 -3.08
N VAL A 81 -12.62 -7.33 -2.23
CA VAL A 81 -12.92 -7.10 -0.80
C VAL A 81 -14.12 -6.18 -0.64
N GLY A 82 -14.18 -5.07 -1.38
CA GLY A 82 -15.31 -4.13 -1.31
C GLY A 82 -16.64 -4.79 -1.71
N THR A 83 -16.61 -5.66 -2.71
CA THR A 83 -17.80 -6.43 -3.13
C THR A 83 -18.19 -7.48 -2.10
N PHE A 84 -17.21 -8.21 -1.55
CA PHE A 84 -17.43 -9.20 -0.49
C PHE A 84 -18.01 -8.59 0.79
N LEU A 85 -17.64 -7.35 1.09
CA LEU A 85 -18.17 -6.57 2.22
C LEU A 85 -19.46 -5.81 1.88
N HIS A 86 -20.01 -5.99 0.68
CA HIS A 86 -21.25 -5.36 0.21
C HIS A 86 -21.22 -3.82 0.20
N TYR A 87 -20.06 -3.21 -0.08
CA TYR A 87 -19.97 -1.76 -0.30
C TYR A 87 -20.65 -1.29 -1.59
N SER A 88 -20.93 -2.23 -2.49
CA SER A 88 -21.67 -2.00 -3.73
C SER A 88 -22.40 -3.28 -4.16
N SER A 89 -23.29 -3.16 -5.14
CA SER A 89 -24.14 -4.24 -5.65
C SER A 89 -23.35 -5.36 -6.32
N ASP A 90 -22.26 -5.01 -6.98
CA ASP A 90 -21.46 -5.91 -7.82
C ASP A 90 -20.02 -5.41 -7.92
N TRP A 91 -19.16 -6.26 -8.48
CA TRP A 91 -17.74 -6.00 -8.59
C TRP A 91 -17.41 -4.77 -9.44
N ILE A 92 -18.14 -4.53 -10.53
CA ILE A 92 -17.88 -3.40 -11.44
C ILE A 92 -18.22 -2.10 -10.73
N SER A 93 -19.32 -2.07 -9.97
CA SER A 93 -19.68 -0.91 -9.14
C SER A 93 -18.62 -0.65 -8.07
N SER A 94 -18.15 -1.68 -7.34
CA SER A 94 -17.06 -1.54 -6.37
C SER A 94 -15.79 -0.99 -7.03
N ALA A 95 -15.39 -1.57 -8.16
CA ALA A 95 -14.24 -1.13 -8.93
C ALA A 95 -14.34 0.34 -9.35
N ARG A 96 -15.51 0.77 -9.85
CA ARG A 96 -15.75 2.16 -10.27
C ARG A 96 -15.59 3.14 -9.12
N VAL A 97 -16.08 2.81 -7.93
CA VAL A 97 -15.97 3.66 -6.73
C VAL A 97 -14.53 3.73 -6.23
N MET A 98 -13.79 2.62 -6.28
CA MET A 98 -12.45 2.52 -5.72
C MET A 98 -11.35 3.00 -6.67
N LEU A 99 -11.59 2.99 -7.98
CA LEU A 99 -10.60 3.33 -9.01
C LEU A 99 -10.02 4.75 -8.84
N PRO A 100 -10.82 5.81 -8.60
CA PRO A 100 -10.28 7.15 -8.40
C PRO A 100 -9.30 7.22 -7.21
N ALA A 101 -9.65 6.59 -6.09
CA ALA A 101 -8.78 6.55 -4.91
C ALA A 101 -7.46 5.82 -5.20
N PHE A 102 -7.52 4.70 -5.92
CA PHE A 102 -6.33 3.95 -6.34
C PHE A 102 -5.42 4.78 -7.27
N ILE A 103 -5.98 5.49 -8.25
CA ILE A 103 -5.22 6.36 -9.14
C ILE A 103 -4.52 7.46 -8.33
N ILE A 104 -5.23 8.11 -7.41
CA ILE A 104 -4.66 9.18 -6.56
C ILE A 104 -3.48 8.64 -5.73
N ILE A 105 -3.64 7.46 -5.09
CA ILE A 105 -2.58 6.83 -4.30
C ILE A 105 -1.32 6.62 -5.16
N TYR A 106 -1.48 6.09 -6.38
CA TYR A 106 -0.33 5.84 -7.26
C TYR A 106 0.34 7.12 -7.75
N VAL A 107 -0.45 8.15 -8.06
CA VAL A 107 0.10 9.47 -8.41
C VAL A 107 0.94 10.02 -7.26
N ILE A 108 0.43 9.95 -6.02
CA ILE A 108 1.17 10.39 -4.82
C ILE A 108 2.49 9.62 -4.67
N ILE A 109 2.44 8.29 -4.80
CA ILE A 109 3.64 7.44 -4.70
C ILE A 109 4.67 7.83 -5.78
N TYR A 110 4.25 8.02 -7.02
CA TYR A 110 5.17 8.40 -8.11
C TYR A 110 5.78 9.78 -7.91
N VAL A 111 4.98 10.75 -7.46
CA VAL A 111 5.48 12.09 -7.14
C VAL A 111 6.50 12.03 -6.01
N ALA A 112 6.23 11.25 -4.96
CA ALA A 112 7.18 11.06 -3.86
C ALA A 112 8.50 10.43 -4.35
N ILE A 113 8.44 9.36 -5.16
CA ILE A 113 9.62 8.72 -5.74
C ILE A 113 10.40 9.70 -6.62
N PHE A 114 9.71 10.49 -7.45
CA PHE A 114 10.33 11.49 -8.31
C PHE A 114 11.07 12.56 -7.51
N LEU A 115 10.45 13.09 -6.45
CA LEU A 115 11.08 14.09 -5.59
C LEU A 115 12.32 13.55 -4.87
N VAL A 116 12.28 12.31 -4.37
CA VAL A 116 13.42 11.65 -3.74
C VAL A 116 14.56 11.49 -4.75
N ARG A 117 14.29 10.94 -5.94
CA ARG A 117 15.31 10.76 -7.00
C ARG A 117 15.90 12.09 -7.47
N LEU A 118 15.08 13.15 -7.54
CA LEU A 118 15.54 14.49 -7.89
C LEU A 118 16.49 15.05 -6.82
N ALA A 119 16.19 14.84 -5.54
CA ALA A 119 17.05 15.25 -4.44
C ALA A 119 18.39 14.50 -4.46
N GLU A 120 18.37 13.18 -4.63
CA GLU A 120 19.56 12.34 -4.75
C GLU A 120 20.44 12.77 -5.94
N THR A 121 19.83 13.00 -7.11
CA THR A 121 20.55 13.45 -8.31
C THR A 121 21.22 14.80 -8.10
N LYS A 122 20.55 15.74 -7.41
CA LYS A 122 21.13 17.05 -7.06
C LYS A 122 22.30 16.90 -6.10
N GLU A 123 22.22 15.99 -5.13
CA GLU A 123 23.31 15.73 -4.18
C GLU A 123 24.53 15.10 -4.87
N LEU A 124 24.31 14.11 -5.74
CA LEU A 124 25.37 13.49 -6.54
C LEU A 124 26.06 14.50 -7.46
N ASN A 125 25.28 15.35 -8.13
CA ASN A 125 25.84 16.39 -9.00
C ASN A 125 26.65 17.45 -8.25
N LYS A 126 26.37 17.70 -6.96
CA LYS A 126 27.22 18.57 -6.13
C LYS A 126 28.55 17.90 -5.83
N LYS A 127 28.54 16.63 -5.41
CA LYS A 127 29.75 15.85 -5.12
C LYS A 127 30.69 15.71 -6.31
N LEU A 128 30.15 15.68 -7.53
CA LEU A 128 30.94 15.61 -8.76
C LEU A 128 31.52 16.97 -9.22
N LYS A 129 31.02 18.09 -8.68
CA LYS A 129 31.44 19.45 -9.06
C LYS A 129 32.44 20.09 -8.09
N GLU A 130 32.64 19.51 -6.92
CA GLU A 130 33.73 19.88 -6.02
C GLU A 130 34.93 18.97 -6.34
N PRO A 131 35.93 19.44 -7.13
CA PRO A 131 37.21 18.73 -7.21
C PRO A 131 37.88 18.80 -5.83
N GLU A 132 38.46 17.67 -5.40
CA GLU A 132 39.34 17.60 -4.22
C GLU A 132 40.46 18.63 -4.25
#